data_AF-A0A376VQP0-F1
#
_entry.id   AF-A0A376VQP0-F1
#
_cell.length_a   1.000
_cell.length_b   1.000
_cell.length_c   1.000
_cell.angle_alpha   90.00
_cell.angle_beta   90.00
_cell.angle_gamma   90.00
#
_symmetry.space_group_name_H-M   'P 1'
#
loop_
_entity.id
_entity.type
_entity.pdbx_description
1 polymer ?
#
loop_
_entity_poly.entity_id
_entity_poly.type
_entity_poly.pdbx_seq_one_letter_code
_entity_poly.pdbx_strand_id
1 'polypeptide(L)' 'MNFIILFINKTRVVALTPALQPIDGVAVSYIDAAVALGNTINEMDKYYTQENYKDDAFAKGKTLHQTFLKILKPLNL' A
#
# COMPACT_ATOMS: atom_id res chain seq x y z
N MET A 1 2.98 -8.52 -7.89
CA MET A 1 3.69 -7.23 -8.09
C MET A 1 5.03 -7.32 -7.38
N ASN A 2 6.16 -7.07 -8.07
CA ASN A 2 7.49 -7.30 -7.50
C ASN A 2 7.93 -6.08 -6.65
N PHE A 3 7.80 -6.17 -5.31
CA PHE A 3 8.06 -5.07 -4.37
C PHE A 3 9.45 -4.41 -4.53
N ILE A 4 10.43 -5.16 -5.02
CA ILE A 4 11.80 -4.68 -5.28
C ILE A 4 11.80 -3.47 -6.24
N ILE A 5 10.95 -3.49 -7.28
CA ILE A 5 10.87 -2.42 -8.28
C ILE A 5 10.35 -1.12 -7.65
N LEU A 6 9.40 -1.22 -6.74
CA LEU A 6 8.78 -0.07 -6.08
C LEU A 6 9.76 0.63 -5.11
N PHE A 7 10.57 -0.16 -4.39
CA PHE A 7 11.66 0.36 -3.55
C PHE A 7 12.75 1.08 -4.36
N ILE A 8 13.18 0.51 -5.48
CA ILE A 8 14.20 1.13 -6.36
C ILE A 8 13.70 2.50 -6.85
N ASN A 9 12.42 2.62 -7.22
CA ASN A 9 11.85 3.88 -7.68
C ASN A 9 11.79 4.95 -6.58
N LYS A 10 11.50 4.57 -5.32
CA LYS A 10 11.51 5.51 -4.18
C LYS A 10 12.88 6.17 -4.00
N THR A 11 13.95 5.38 -3.99
CA THR A 11 15.32 5.89 -3.81
C THR A 11 15.74 6.81 -4.96
N ARG A 12 15.29 6.52 -6.19
CA ARG A 12 15.57 7.35 -7.37
C ARG A 12 14.90 8.72 -7.30
N VAL A 13 13.66 8.79 -6.82
CA VAL A 13 12.94 10.07 -6.66
C VAL A 13 13.64 10.96 -5.64
N VAL A 14 14.03 10.40 -4.49
CA VAL A 14 14.71 11.15 -3.41
C VAL A 14 16.09 11.69 -3.83
N ALA A 15 16.73 11.09 -4.83
CA ALA A 15 18.08 11.43 -5.27
C ALA A 15 18.14 12.47 -6.41
N LEU A 16 17.00 12.97 -6.91
CA LEU A 16 16.98 13.96 -7.99
C LEU A 16 17.46 15.34 -7.50
N THR A 17 18.37 15.96 -8.27
CA THR A 17 18.92 17.30 -7.98
C THR A 17 18.77 18.25 -9.17
N PRO A 18 18.38 19.52 -8.97
CA PRO A 18 17.98 20.10 -7.68
C PRO A 18 16.68 19.45 -7.18
N ALA A 19 16.48 19.42 -5.86
CA ALA A 19 15.27 18.85 -5.27
C ALA A 19 14.04 19.57 -5.85
N LEU A 20 13.09 18.79 -6.37
CA LEU A 20 11.86 19.28 -6.98
C LEU A 20 10.76 19.33 -5.93
N GLN A 21 11.02 20.00 -4.80
CA GLN A 21 9.99 20.26 -3.80
C GLN A 21 8.88 21.14 -4.42
N PRO A 22 7.58 20.84 -4.20
CA PRO A 22 7.01 19.82 -3.31
C PRO A 22 6.74 18.45 -3.98
N ILE A 23 7.03 18.31 -5.28
CA ILE A 23 6.68 17.14 -6.09
C ILE A 23 7.33 15.85 -5.57
N ASP A 24 8.58 15.93 -5.09
CA ASP A 24 9.28 14.77 -4.53
C ASP A 24 8.57 14.23 -3.28
N GLY A 25 8.00 15.12 -2.46
CA GLY A 25 7.23 14.74 -1.27
C GLY A 25 5.92 14.03 -1.61
N VAL A 26 5.23 14.50 -2.65
CA VAL A 26 3.99 13.86 -3.14
C VAL A 26 4.29 12.51 -3.78
N ALA A 27 5.35 12.41 -4.60
CA ALA A 27 5.75 11.17 -5.27
C ALA A 27 6.17 10.09 -4.27
N VAL A 28 6.93 10.44 -3.22
CA VAL A 28 7.29 9.51 -2.15
C VAL A 28 6.06 9.03 -1.39
N SER A 29 5.15 9.95 -1.05
CA SER A 29 3.90 9.61 -0.35
C SER A 29 3.01 8.67 -1.17
N TYR A 30 2.93 8.89 -2.48
CA TYR A 30 2.21 8.01 -3.41
C TYR A 30 2.85 6.62 -3.49
N ILE A 31 4.18 6.54 -3.59
CA ILE A 31 4.90 5.26 -3.62
C ILE A 31 4.66 4.48 -2.32
N ASP A 32 4.75 5.13 -1.16
CA ASP A 32 4.51 4.49 0.13
C ASP A 32 3.08 3.98 0.28
N ALA A 33 2.10 4.75 -0.18
CA ALA A 33 0.71 4.32 -0.20
C ALA A 33 0.48 3.15 -1.19
N ALA A 34 1.16 3.13 -2.34
CA ALA A 34 1.10 2.01 -3.28
C ALA A 34 1.74 0.73 -2.71
N VAL A 35 2.86 0.83 -1.98
CA VAL A 35 3.48 -0.29 -1.26
C VAL A 35 2.49 -0.84 -0.22
N ALA A 36 1.92 0.05 0.61
CA ALA A 36 0.97 -0.32 1.65
C ALA A 36 -0.26 -1.02 1.06
N LEU A 37 -0.80 -0.49 -0.04
CA LEU A 37 -1.93 -1.06 -0.75
C LEU A 37 -1.64 -2.48 -1.23
N GLY A 38 -0.49 -2.69 -1.88
CA GLY A 38 -0.07 -4.01 -2.36
C GLY A 38 0.06 -5.03 -1.22
N ASN A 39 0.61 -4.61 -0.07
CA ASN A 39 0.72 -5.49 1.11
C ASN A 39 -0.67 -5.86 1.65
N THR A 40 -1.57 -4.89 1.80
CA THR A 40 -2.94 -5.15 2.29
C THR A 40 -3.70 -6.08 1.36
N ILE A 41 -3.61 -5.91 0.03
CA ILE A 41 -4.26 -6.80 -0.94
C ILE A 41 -3.74 -8.24 -0.81
N ASN A 42 -2.43 -8.42 -0.68
CA ASN A 42 -1.85 -9.76 -0.50
C ASN A 42 -2.31 -10.42 0.81
N GLU A 43 -2.43 -9.66 1.89
CA GLU A 43 -2.97 -10.17 3.15
C GLU A 43 -4.45 -10.54 3.05
N MET A 44 -5.24 -9.75 2.34
CA MET A 44 -6.65 -10.05 2.05
C MET A 44 -6.78 -11.32 1.22
N ASP A 45 -6.03 -11.45 0.12
CA ASP A 45 -6.01 -12.64 -0.73
C ASP A 45 -5.71 -13.90 0.08
N LYS A 46 -4.66 -13.85 0.91
CA LYS A 46 -4.31 -14.95 1.82
C LYS A 46 -5.44 -15.27 2.81
N TYR A 47 -6.05 -14.25 3.42
CA TYR A 47 -7.11 -14.44 4.41
C TYR A 47 -8.35 -15.13 3.83
N TYR A 48 -8.76 -14.74 2.62
CA TYR A 48 -9.93 -15.34 1.97
C TYR A 48 -9.63 -16.70 1.34
N THR A 49 -8.46 -16.86 0.70
CA THR A 49 -8.02 -18.15 0.12
C THR A 49 -7.85 -19.23 1.18
N GLN A 50 -7.34 -18.87 2.37
CA GLN A 50 -7.21 -19.81 3.49
C GLN A 50 -8.51 -20.04 4.26
N GLU A 51 -9.60 -19.38 3.87
CA GLU A 51 -10.90 -19.45 4.53
C GLU A 51 -10.92 -19.08 6.02
N ASN A 52 -9.89 -18.38 6.52
CA ASN A 52 -9.76 -17.97 7.92
C ASN A 52 -10.96 -17.13 8.42
N TYR A 53 -11.75 -16.57 7.50
CA TYR A 53 -13.01 -15.89 7.82
C TYR A 53 -14.05 -16.76 8.50
N LYS A 54 -13.99 -18.09 8.29
CA LYS A 54 -14.86 -19.05 8.96
C LYS A 54 -14.50 -19.20 10.44
N ASP A 55 -13.21 -19.11 10.76
CA ASP A 55 -12.69 -19.30 12.13
C ASP A 55 -12.86 -18.06 13.00
N ASP A 56 -12.71 -16.87 12.41
CA ASP A 56 -12.74 -15.60 13.13
C ASP A 56 -14.03 -14.79 12.91
N ALA A 57 -15.04 -15.39 12.27
CA ALA A 57 -16.32 -14.76 11.94
C ALA A 57 -16.17 -13.38 11.27
N PHE A 58 -15.24 -13.28 10.32
CA PHE A 58 -14.90 -12.07 9.57
C PHE A 58 -14.22 -10.94 10.38
N ALA A 59 -13.74 -11.21 11.60
CA ALA A 59 -13.12 -10.19 12.44
C ALA A 59 -11.92 -9.53 11.75
N LYS A 60 -10.96 -10.33 11.26
CA LYS A 60 -9.79 -9.81 10.54
C LYS A 60 -10.18 -9.22 9.19
N GLY A 61 -11.15 -9.83 8.49
CA GLY A 61 -11.67 -9.31 7.23
C GLY A 61 -12.15 -7.86 7.34
N LYS A 62 -12.92 -7.53 8.38
CA LYS A 62 -13.39 -6.16 8.64
C LYS A 62 -12.24 -5.18 8.86
N THR A 63 -11.24 -5.56 9.66
CA THR A 63 -10.05 -4.73 9.89
C THR A 63 -9.27 -4.48 8.60
N LEU A 64 -9.06 -5.52 7.79
CA LEU A 64 -8.36 -5.39 6.51
C LEU A 64 -9.09 -4.45 5.55
N HIS A 65 -10.41 -4.51 5.45
CA HIS A 65 -11.21 -3.59 4.63
C HIS A 65 -11.11 -2.14 5.11
N GLN A 66 -11.16 -1.91 6.43
CA GLN A 66 -10.98 -0.57 6.98
C GLN A 66 -9.57 -0.01 6.68
N THR A 67 -8.54 -0.84 6.78
CA THR A 67 -7.17 -0.46 6.41
C THR A 67 -7.06 -0.13 4.93
N PHE A 68 -7.64 -0.96 4.06
CA PHE A 68 -7.68 -0.74 2.62
C PHE A 68 -8.31 0.63 2.26
N LEU A 69 -9.47 0.93 2.83
CA LEU A 69 -10.15 2.22 2.62
C LEU A 69 -9.34 3.41 3.14
N LYS A 70 -8.66 3.27 4.28
CA LYS A 70 -7.78 4.32 4.83
C LYS A 70 -6.60 4.62 3.91
N ILE A 71 -6.04 3.61 3.25
CA ILE A 71 -4.92 3.77 2.30
C ILE A 71 -5.40 4.42 1.00
N LEU A 72 -6.61 4.09 0.52
CA LEU A 72 -7.17 4.69 -0.70
C LEU A 72 -7.58 6.16 -0.54
N LYS A 73 -8.12 6.54 0.61
CA LYS A 73 -8.63 7.89 0.87
C LYS A 73 -7.65 9.03 0.51
N PRO A 74 -6.36 9.00 0.91
CA PRO A 74 -5.40 10.05 0.54
C PRO A 74 -4.93 9.97 -0.91
N LEU A 75 -5.12 8.84 -1.61
CA LEU A 75 -4.73 8.66 -3.00
C LEU A 75 -5.72 9.30 -3.98
N ASN A 76 -6.91 9.68 -3.52
CA ASN A 76 -7.99 10.27 -4.34
C ASN A 76 -8.32 9.44 -5.60
N LEU A 77 -8.23 8.11 -5.46
CA LEU A 77 -8.61 7.09 -6.45
C LEU A 77 -10.12 6.83 -6.43
#